data_AF-A0A1Z5HE38-F1
#
_entry.id   AF-A0A1Z5HE38-F1
#
_cell.length_a   1.000
_cell.length_b   1.000
_cell.length_c   1.000
_cell.angle_alpha   90.00
_cell.angle_beta   90.00
_cell.angle_gamma   90.00
#
_symmetry.space_group_name_H-M   'P 1'
#
loop_
_entity.id
_entity.type
_entity.pdbx_description
1 polymer ?
#
loop_
_entity_poly.entity_id
_entity_poly.type
_entity_poly.pdbx_seq_one_letter_code
_entity_poly.pdbx_strand_id
1 'polypeptide(L)'
;MLYRNGENLKKEFLHYLSNKNSITIFSPYIKATALLELLDSPNLNCEQIIVRWDPKDIAMGSSDLEVYQICKDRNITLFINNRIHLKLYTNNFNDALLGSSNISARAISEKNNHFNYEVSTYVESISREDRLYLNRIIQESILVTDEIYDVIKHQIPDITPEIENIIFELPKAIISNSDFLITKLPMIDNPALLWELYSGISDPESSQEENCLCHDLALYNISATALTKEEFIASLTINFLELPFIASFLKQIDESSYTNRNGEIREGLSFGAVRRWFSENTTTAPAPRPFELTINIQILYTWIDFLSSGKYSVTVPGRHSQVIKRNH
;
A
#
# COMPACT_ATOMS: atom_id res chain seq x y z
N MET A 1 6.85 23.23 16.66
CA MET A 1 5.84 24.06 17.36
C MET A 1 4.69 23.14 17.75
N LEU A 2 4.09 23.29 18.94
CA LEU A 2 2.96 22.45 19.36
C LEU A 2 1.63 23.06 18.92
N TYR A 3 0.76 22.22 18.37
CA TYR A 3 -0.61 22.54 17.98
C TYR A 3 -1.57 21.89 18.96
N ARG A 4 -2.51 22.67 19.50
CA ARG A 4 -3.36 22.27 20.63
C ARG A 4 -4.83 22.38 20.24
N ASN A 5 -5.59 21.33 20.52
CA ASN A 5 -7.03 21.31 20.28
C ASN A 5 -7.73 22.41 21.09
N GLY A 6 -8.78 23.02 20.53
CA GLY A 6 -9.45 24.18 21.13
C GLY A 6 -8.66 25.50 21.04
N GLU A 7 -7.45 25.48 20.49
CA GLU A 7 -6.65 26.68 20.21
C GLU A 7 -6.39 26.81 18.70
N ASN A 8 -5.34 26.15 18.20
CA ASN A 8 -4.84 26.31 16.83
C ASN A 8 -4.85 25.00 16.02
N LEU A 9 -5.05 23.85 16.65
CA LEU A 9 -4.87 22.55 15.99
C LEU A 9 -5.67 22.36 14.72
N LYS A 10 -6.99 22.63 14.74
CA LYS A 10 -7.83 22.44 13.56
C LYS A 10 -7.41 23.31 12.39
N LYS A 11 -7.10 24.59 12.66
CA LYS A 11 -6.60 25.51 11.64
C LYS A 11 -5.32 24.99 11.00
N GLU A 12 -4.41 24.45 11.79
CA GLU A 12 -3.14 23.91 11.32
C GLU A 12 -3.32 22.59 10.56
N PHE A 13 -4.29 21.74 10.93
CA PHE A 13 -4.71 20.58 10.12
C PHE A 13 -5.16 20.99 8.72
N LEU A 14 -6.11 21.91 8.63
CA LEU A 14 -6.64 22.38 7.35
C LEU A 14 -5.55 23.09 6.54
N HIS A 15 -4.68 23.86 7.19
CA HIS A 15 -3.54 24.50 6.55
C HIS A 15 -2.56 23.48 5.97
N TYR A 16 -2.18 22.46 6.76
CA TYR A 16 -1.28 21.41 6.32
C TYR A 16 -1.84 20.62 5.14
N LEU A 17 -3.13 20.27 5.18
CA LEU A 17 -3.79 19.47 4.14
C LEU A 17 -4.05 20.25 2.84
N SER A 18 -4.13 21.57 2.91
CA SER A 18 -4.38 22.41 1.73
C SER A 18 -3.25 22.30 0.71
N ASN A 19 -3.61 22.13 -0.56
CA ASN A 19 -2.68 21.98 -1.70
C ASN A 19 -1.71 20.79 -1.61
N LYS A 20 -2.02 19.77 -0.80
CA LYS A 20 -1.25 18.52 -0.76
C LYS A 20 -1.84 17.52 -1.74
N ASN A 21 -0.98 16.91 -2.55
CA ASN A 21 -1.40 16.12 -3.70
C ASN A 21 -1.24 14.59 -3.51
N SER A 22 -0.72 14.13 -2.38
CA SER A 22 -0.47 12.71 -2.13
C SER A 22 -0.56 12.41 -0.62
N ILE A 23 -1.73 12.67 -0.01
CA ILE A 23 -1.92 12.48 1.42
C ILE A 23 -2.24 11.01 1.74
N THR A 24 -1.46 10.44 2.66
CA THR A 24 -1.78 9.21 3.37
C THR A 24 -2.14 9.52 4.81
N ILE A 25 -3.26 8.98 5.30
CA ILE A 25 -3.74 9.17 6.67
C ILE A 25 -3.69 7.85 7.44
N PHE A 26 -3.06 7.85 8.60
CA PHE A 26 -3.16 6.78 9.59
C PHE A 26 -3.97 7.32 10.76
N SER A 27 -5.12 6.71 11.05
CA SER A 27 -5.92 7.05 12.24
C SER A 27 -6.73 5.83 12.67
N PRO A 28 -6.57 5.33 13.91
CA PRO A 28 -7.29 4.14 14.35
C PRO A 28 -8.80 4.37 14.37
N TYR A 29 -9.23 5.59 14.75
CA TYR A 29 -10.64 5.96 14.90
C TYR A 29 -10.95 7.17 14.03
N ILE A 30 -12.04 7.05 13.26
CA ILE A 30 -12.48 8.11 12.36
C ILE A 30 -13.99 8.26 12.47
N LYS A 31 -14.42 9.52 12.65
CA LYS A 31 -15.80 9.95 12.52
C LYS A 31 -16.06 10.53 11.13
N ALA A 32 -17.12 10.08 10.49
CA ALA A 32 -17.45 10.38 9.10
C ALA A 32 -17.55 11.89 8.84
N THR A 33 -18.23 12.63 9.73
CA THR A 33 -18.41 14.08 9.62
C THR A 33 -17.10 14.86 9.75
N ALA A 34 -16.23 14.45 10.69
CA ALA A 34 -14.92 15.08 10.88
C ALA A 34 -13.97 14.75 9.72
N LEU A 35 -14.06 13.54 9.16
CA LEU A 35 -13.29 13.17 7.98
C LEU A 35 -13.67 14.03 6.78
N LEU A 36 -14.96 14.18 6.48
CA LEU A 36 -15.44 15.00 5.37
C LEU A 36 -14.91 16.44 5.47
N GLU A 37 -14.96 17.03 6.66
CA GLU A 37 -14.45 18.39 6.88
C GLU A 37 -12.95 18.51 6.57
N LEU A 38 -12.13 17.54 6.97
CA LEU A 38 -10.70 17.53 6.64
C LEU A 38 -10.48 17.32 5.14
N LEU A 39 -11.24 16.43 4.51
CA LEU A 39 -11.13 16.11 3.10
C LEU A 39 -11.61 17.26 2.18
N ASP A 40 -12.39 18.21 2.71
CA ASP A 40 -12.80 19.44 2.01
C ASP A 40 -11.73 20.53 2.01
N SER A 41 -10.53 20.24 2.51
CA SER A 41 -9.39 21.14 2.39
C SER A 41 -9.09 21.46 0.90
N PRO A 42 -8.85 22.74 0.54
CA PRO A 42 -8.65 23.13 -0.85
C PRO A 42 -7.51 22.38 -1.55
N ASN A 43 -7.77 21.92 -2.78
CA ASN A 43 -6.79 21.22 -3.63
C ASN A 43 -6.09 20.03 -2.94
N LEU A 44 -6.77 19.38 -1.99
CA LEU A 44 -6.31 18.16 -1.36
C LEU A 44 -6.56 16.96 -2.27
N ASN A 45 -5.54 16.14 -2.46
CA ASN A 45 -5.67 14.77 -2.94
C ASN A 45 -5.23 13.82 -1.82
N CYS A 46 -6.20 13.15 -1.20
CA CYS A 46 -5.95 12.06 -0.28
C CYS A 46 -5.96 10.76 -1.07
N GLU A 47 -4.86 10.04 -1.06
CA GLU A 47 -4.73 8.78 -1.78
C GLU A 47 -5.34 7.64 -0.98
N GLN A 48 -4.96 7.55 0.30
CA GLN A 48 -5.31 6.40 1.11
C GLN A 48 -5.45 6.73 2.60
N ILE A 49 -6.25 5.91 3.28
CA ILE A 49 -6.49 5.97 4.71
C ILE A 49 -6.32 4.57 5.30
N ILE A 50 -5.53 4.45 6.36
CA ILE A 50 -5.35 3.23 7.14
C ILE A 50 -6.09 3.41 8.47
N VAL A 51 -7.07 2.54 8.71
CA VAL A 51 -7.90 2.49 9.91
C VAL A 51 -7.64 1.24 10.73
N ARG A 52 -7.94 1.29 12.03
CA ARG A 52 -7.83 0.10 12.88
C ARG A 52 -8.99 -0.84 12.67
N TRP A 53 -10.22 -0.31 12.65
CA TRP A 53 -11.48 -1.06 12.53
C TRP A 53 -11.46 -2.37 13.32
N ASP A 54 -11.25 -2.24 14.64
CA ASP A 54 -11.49 -3.33 15.57
C ASP A 54 -13.02 -3.54 15.71
N PRO A 55 -13.51 -4.77 15.86
CA PRO A 55 -14.95 -5.00 15.91
C PRO A 55 -15.65 -4.25 17.06
N LYS A 56 -15.00 -4.14 18.22
CA LYS A 56 -15.57 -3.38 19.35
C LYS A 56 -15.60 -1.88 19.07
N ASP A 57 -14.55 -1.35 18.46
CA ASP A 57 -14.45 0.08 18.17
C ASP A 57 -15.56 0.55 17.22
N ILE A 58 -15.97 -0.31 16.28
CA ILE A 58 -17.09 -0.04 15.38
C ILE A 58 -18.42 -0.23 16.10
N ALA A 59 -18.63 -1.38 16.75
CA ALA A 59 -19.91 -1.69 17.42
C ALA A 59 -20.28 -0.65 18.50
N MET A 60 -19.28 -0.14 19.23
CA MET A 60 -19.47 0.88 20.26
C MET A 60 -19.51 2.31 19.72
N GLY A 61 -19.36 2.48 18.40
CA GLY A 61 -19.39 3.78 17.76
C GLY A 61 -18.19 4.66 18.11
N SER A 62 -17.00 4.10 18.35
CA SER A 62 -15.74 4.86 18.40
C SER A 62 -15.28 5.28 17.00
N SER A 63 -15.57 4.45 15.99
CA SER A 63 -15.32 4.72 14.58
C SER A 63 -16.57 4.44 13.74
N ASP A 64 -16.73 5.17 12.65
CA ASP A 64 -17.91 5.08 11.78
C ASP A 64 -17.62 4.18 10.57
N LEU A 65 -18.57 3.30 10.20
CA LEU A 65 -18.45 2.47 8.99
C LEU A 65 -18.66 3.28 7.70
N GLU A 66 -19.38 4.40 7.80
CA GLU A 66 -19.64 5.34 6.71
C GLU A 66 -18.35 5.92 6.10
N VAL A 67 -17.22 5.81 6.81
CA VAL A 67 -15.88 6.13 6.30
C VAL A 67 -15.58 5.41 4.98
N TYR A 68 -16.01 4.15 4.83
CA TYR A 68 -15.80 3.42 3.57
C TYR A 68 -16.51 4.07 2.39
N GLN A 69 -17.77 4.48 2.57
CA GLN A 69 -18.52 5.14 1.51
C GLN A 69 -17.89 6.49 1.14
N ILE A 70 -17.45 7.27 2.13
CA ILE A 70 -16.73 8.53 1.90
C ILE A 70 -15.46 8.29 1.08
N CYS A 71 -14.68 7.27 1.45
CA CYS A 71 -13.47 6.91 0.73
C CYS A 71 -13.78 6.51 -0.72
N LYS A 72 -14.76 5.63 -0.92
CA LYS A 72 -15.20 5.18 -2.25
C LYS A 72 -15.66 6.33 -3.13
N ASP A 73 -16.51 7.22 -2.61
CA ASP A 73 -17.04 8.38 -3.35
C ASP A 73 -15.96 9.39 -3.76
N ARG A 74 -14.85 9.44 -3.00
CA ARG A 74 -13.71 10.32 -3.27
C ARG A 74 -12.53 9.61 -3.93
N ASN A 75 -12.67 8.36 -4.38
CA ASN A 75 -11.59 7.53 -4.92
C ASN A 75 -10.37 7.41 -3.98
N ILE A 76 -10.62 7.40 -2.68
CA ILE A 76 -9.61 7.18 -1.64
C ILE A 76 -9.59 5.70 -1.31
N THR A 77 -8.41 5.10 -1.24
CA THR A 77 -8.29 3.70 -0.83
C THR A 77 -8.32 3.55 0.68
N LEU A 78 -9.14 2.64 1.18
CA LEU A 78 -9.24 2.35 2.59
C LEU A 78 -8.57 1.02 2.92
N PHE A 79 -7.74 1.02 3.95
CA PHE A 79 -7.02 -0.15 4.45
C PHE A 79 -7.34 -0.40 5.92
N ILE A 80 -7.46 -1.66 6.32
CA ILE A 80 -7.58 -2.08 7.71
C ILE A 80 -6.24 -2.61 8.21
N ASN A 81 -5.79 -2.13 9.36
CA ASN A 81 -4.69 -2.71 10.12
C ASN A 81 -5.01 -2.66 11.61
N ASN A 82 -5.42 -3.79 12.19
CA ASN A 82 -5.91 -3.84 13.57
C ASN A 82 -4.84 -3.51 14.64
N ARG A 83 -3.56 -3.39 14.25
CA ARG A 83 -2.45 -3.07 15.16
C ARG A 83 -2.14 -1.57 15.25
N ILE A 84 -2.70 -0.73 14.39
CA ILE A 84 -2.35 0.69 14.39
C ILE A 84 -2.99 1.44 15.56
N HIS A 85 -2.23 2.37 16.13
CA HIS A 85 -2.75 3.45 16.97
C HIS A 85 -2.17 4.82 16.55
N LEU A 86 -1.53 4.86 15.38
CA LEU A 86 -0.89 6.03 14.79
C LEU A 86 -1.93 7.07 14.38
N LYS A 87 -1.60 8.33 14.59
CA LYS A 87 -2.42 9.48 14.20
C LYS A 87 -1.51 10.42 13.45
N LEU A 88 -1.41 10.17 12.15
CA LEU A 88 -0.38 10.71 11.29
C LEU A 88 -0.96 10.99 9.91
N TYR A 89 -0.61 12.14 9.37
CA TYR A 89 -0.97 12.59 8.04
C TYR A 89 0.34 12.90 7.36
N THR A 90 0.61 12.31 6.21
CA THR A 90 1.86 12.50 5.50
C THR A 90 1.63 12.76 4.03
N ASN A 91 2.38 13.70 3.46
CA ASN A 91 2.35 13.99 2.04
C ASN A 91 3.52 13.28 1.34
N ASN A 92 3.22 12.22 0.59
CA ASN A 92 4.19 11.40 -0.12
C ASN A 92 5.36 10.96 0.77
N PHE A 93 5.10 10.65 2.05
CA PHE A 93 6.10 10.27 3.05
C PHE A 93 7.26 11.27 3.24
N ASN A 94 7.10 12.52 2.80
CA ASN A 94 8.16 13.54 2.90
C ASN A 94 8.10 14.29 4.21
N ASP A 95 6.91 14.79 4.56
CA ASP A 95 6.61 15.52 5.78
C ASP A 95 5.47 14.82 6.53
N ALA A 96 5.22 15.20 7.78
CA ALA A 96 4.07 14.72 8.52
C ALA A 96 3.49 15.74 9.49
N LEU A 97 2.17 15.67 9.65
CA LEU A 97 1.46 16.21 10.81
C LEU A 97 1.01 15.03 11.68
N LEU A 98 1.46 14.96 12.93
CA LEU A 98 1.20 13.83 13.81
C LEU A 98 0.98 14.25 15.26
N GLY A 99 0.28 13.42 16.03
CA GLY A 99 -0.02 13.75 17.42
C GLY A 99 -0.93 12.73 18.11
N SER A 100 -1.72 13.22 19.07
CA SER A 100 -2.65 12.41 19.85
C SER A 100 -4.08 12.38 19.30
N SER A 101 -4.41 13.28 18.36
CA SER A 101 -5.77 13.53 17.88
C SER A 101 -6.28 12.48 16.90
N ASN A 102 -7.37 11.79 17.25
CA ASN A 102 -8.15 11.02 16.26
C ASN A 102 -8.95 11.97 15.34
N ILE A 103 -9.49 11.45 14.25
CA ILE A 103 -10.42 12.22 13.39
C ILE A 103 -11.80 12.23 14.03
N SER A 104 -12.07 13.22 14.87
CA SER A 104 -13.38 13.42 15.50
C SER A 104 -13.60 14.87 15.88
N ALA A 105 -14.87 15.29 15.98
CA ALA A 105 -15.23 16.64 16.38
C ALA A 105 -14.70 17.03 17.77
N ARG A 106 -14.52 16.06 18.69
CA ARG A 106 -13.96 16.31 20.03
C ARG A 106 -12.45 16.49 20.02
N ALA A 107 -11.75 15.85 19.08
CA ALA A 107 -10.29 15.89 18.98
C ALA A 107 -9.78 16.99 18.03
N ILE A 108 -10.62 17.48 17.12
CA ILE A 108 -10.29 18.49 16.12
C ILE A 108 -11.37 19.59 16.15
N SER A 109 -11.27 20.51 17.10
CA SER A 109 -12.26 21.55 17.39
C SER A 109 -11.62 22.94 17.51
N GLU A 110 -12.39 24.00 17.27
CA GLU A 110 -11.88 25.38 17.35
C GLU A 110 -12.18 26.06 18.68
N LYS A 111 -13.39 25.97 19.25
CA LYS A 111 -13.85 26.91 20.30
C LYS A 111 -14.89 26.39 21.29
N ASN A 112 -15.21 25.10 21.32
CA ASN A 112 -16.28 24.59 22.18
C ASN A 112 -15.67 24.03 23.47
N ASN A 113 -16.20 24.30 24.67
CA ASN A 113 -15.71 23.74 25.95
C ASN A 113 -15.84 22.20 26.08
N HIS A 114 -16.21 21.49 25.02
CA HIS A 114 -16.39 20.04 24.97
C HIS A 114 -15.40 19.38 24.00
N PHE A 115 -14.11 19.70 24.18
CA PHE A 115 -13.02 19.12 23.42
C PHE A 115 -12.11 18.27 24.30
N ASN A 116 -11.41 17.31 23.71
CA ASN A 116 -10.36 16.56 24.39
C ASN A 116 -9.06 17.34 24.30
N TYR A 117 -8.26 17.37 25.37
CA TYR A 117 -6.91 17.93 25.29
C TYR A 117 -6.06 17.04 24.38
N GLU A 118 -5.80 17.53 23.18
CA GLU A 118 -4.95 16.87 22.19
C GLU A 118 -3.82 17.80 21.79
N VAL A 119 -2.70 17.19 21.41
CA VAL A 119 -1.52 17.89 20.91
C VAL A 119 -1.00 17.22 19.65
N SER A 120 -0.58 18.03 18.68
CA SER A 120 0.12 17.58 17.48
C SER A 120 1.32 18.47 17.19
N THR A 121 2.21 17.99 16.32
CA THR A 121 3.33 18.75 15.79
C THR A 121 3.50 18.44 14.30
N TYR A 122 4.09 19.40 13.59
CA TYR A 122 4.59 19.19 12.24
C TYR A 122 6.03 18.67 12.30
N VAL A 123 6.33 17.73 11.42
CA VAL A 123 7.65 17.17 11.15
C VAL A 123 7.98 17.45 9.69
N GLU A 124 9.08 18.18 9.46
CA GLU A 124 9.44 18.67 8.12
C GLU A 124 10.00 17.58 7.20
N SER A 125 10.66 16.57 7.78
CA SER A 125 11.27 15.47 7.03
C SER A 125 11.10 14.14 7.75
N ILE A 126 10.63 13.11 7.04
CA ILE A 126 10.58 11.72 7.53
C ILE A 126 11.85 10.98 7.05
N SER A 127 12.54 10.32 7.99
CA SER A 127 13.74 9.53 7.72
C SER A 127 13.43 8.27 6.89
N ARG A 128 14.44 7.69 6.22
CA ARG A 128 14.29 6.41 5.51
C ARG A 128 13.72 5.31 6.41
N GLU A 129 14.21 5.22 7.65
CA GLU A 129 13.78 4.21 8.63
C GLU A 129 12.30 4.35 8.97
N ASP A 130 11.84 5.59 9.19
CA ASP A 130 10.43 5.89 9.46
C ASP A 130 9.55 5.67 8.22
N ARG A 131 10.03 6.03 7.01
CA ARG A 131 9.34 5.74 5.74
C ARG A 131 9.17 4.23 5.55
N LEU A 132 10.22 3.46 5.82
CA LEU A 132 10.18 2.00 5.75
C LEU A 132 9.20 1.42 6.78
N TYR A 133 9.18 1.95 8.00
CA TYR A 133 8.21 1.58 9.03
C TYR A 133 6.76 1.82 8.58
N LEU A 134 6.46 2.99 8.03
CA LEU A 134 5.12 3.32 7.51
C LEU A 134 4.73 2.43 6.32
N ASN A 135 5.66 2.15 5.41
CA ASN A 135 5.41 1.25 4.28
C ASN A 135 5.12 -0.19 4.74
N ARG A 136 5.84 -0.70 5.76
CA ARG A 136 5.55 -2.03 6.34
C ARG A 136 4.12 -2.13 6.86
N ILE A 137 3.64 -1.10 7.55
CA ILE A 137 2.25 -1.06 8.04
C ILE A 137 1.27 -1.18 6.88
N ILE A 138 1.49 -0.44 5.79
CA ILE A 138 0.63 -0.50 4.59
C ILE A 138 0.68 -1.90 3.97
N GLN A 139 1.88 -2.49 3.83
CA GLN A 139 2.05 -3.81 3.25
C GLN A 139 1.36 -4.94 4.03
N GLU A 140 1.26 -4.79 5.35
CA GLU A 140 0.56 -5.70 6.26
C GLU A 140 -0.94 -5.37 6.41
N SER A 141 -1.43 -4.33 5.74
CA SER A 141 -2.83 -3.92 5.81
C SER A 141 -3.70 -4.67 4.80
N ILE A 142 -4.99 -4.80 5.11
CA ILE A 142 -5.99 -5.43 4.26
C ILE A 142 -6.74 -4.33 3.51
N LEU A 143 -6.80 -4.40 2.17
CA LEU A 143 -7.62 -3.50 1.37
C LEU A 143 -9.11 -3.70 1.70
N VAL A 144 -9.87 -2.64 1.94
CA VAL A 144 -11.32 -2.72 2.10
C VAL A 144 -12.00 -2.66 0.73
N THR A 145 -12.59 -3.77 0.31
CA THR A 145 -13.47 -3.86 -0.87
C THR A 145 -14.94 -3.84 -0.46
N ASP A 146 -15.84 -3.80 -1.44
CA ASP A 146 -17.29 -3.89 -1.18
C ASP A 146 -17.63 -5.17 -0.41
N GLU A 147 -16.99 -6.29 -0.78
CA GLU A 147 -17.19 -7.58 -0.14
C GLU A 147 -16.70 -7.59 1.31
N ILE A 148 -15.53 -6.98 1.60
CA ILE A 148 -15.02 -6.87 2.99
C ILE A 148 -15.93 -5.96 3.81
N TYR A 149 -16.33 -4.82 3.25
CA TYR A 149 -17.23 -3.90 3.90
C TYR A 149 -18.56 -4.56 4.27
N ASP A 150 -19.17 -5.28 3.33
CA ASP A 150 -20.42 -5.98 3.56
C ASP A 150 -20.26 -7.06 4.64
N VAL A 151 -19.22 -7.88 4.57
CA VAL A 151 -18.94 -8.91 5.60
C VAL A 151 -18.82 -8.29 7.00
N ILE A 152 -18.07 -7.19 7.13
CA ILE A 152 -17.91 -6.47 8.40
C ILE A 152 -19.25 -5.93 8.88
N LYS A 153 -19.99 -5.24 8.00
CA LYS A 153 -21.28 -4.62 8.31
C LYS A 153 -22.32 -5.63 8.82
N HIS A 154 -22.34 -6.84 8.27
CA HIS A 154 -23.25 -7.90 8.72
C HIS A 154 -22.89 -8.46 10.11
N GLN A 155 -21.63 -8.39 10.53
CA GLN A 155 -21.19 -8.90 11.84
C GLN A 155 -21.44 -7.91 12.98
N ILE A 156 -21.44 -6.61 12.73
CA ILE A 156 -21.56 -5.56 13.78
C ILE A 156 -22.78 -5.71 14.71
N PRO A 157 -24.01 -5.99 14.22
CA PRO A 157 -25.19 -6.05 15.09
C PRO A 157 -25.11 -7.11 16.19
N ASP A 158 -24.30 -8.15 15.98
CA ASP A 158 -24.13 -9.27 16.91
C ASP A 158 -23.03 -9.02 17.96
N ILE A 159 -22.35 -7.87 17.89
CA ILE A 159 -21.22 -7.54 18.76
C ILE A 159 -21.70 -6.76 19.98
N THR A 160 -21.52 -7.36 21.16
CA THR A 160 -21.83 -6.71 22.44
C THR A 160 -20.56 -6.42 23.26
N PRO A 161 -20.61 -5.48 24.23
CA PRO A 161 -19.45 -5.12 25.05
C PRO A 161 -18.80 -6.30 25.79
N GLU A 162 -19.60 -7.28 26.18
CA GLU A 162 -19.23 -8.43 27.00
C GLU A 162 -18.40 -9.48 26.24
N ILE A 163 -18.44 -9.49 24.91
CA ILE A 163 -17.70 -10.47 24.10
C ILE A 163 -16.22 -10.11 24.14
N GLU A 164 -15.37 -10.96 24.69
CA GLU A 164 -13.91 -10.74 24.72
C GLU A 164 -13.23 -11.29 23.46
N ASN A 165 -12.13 -10.64 23.04
CA ASN A 165 -11.26 -11.08 21.94
C ASN A 165 -11.97 -11.36 20.61
N ILE A 166 -13.01 -10.57 20.28
CA ILE A 166 -13.70 -10.66 19.00
C ILE A 166 -12.80 -10.15 17.85
N ILE A 167 -12.82 -10.88 16.74
CA ILE A 167 -12.19 -10.51 15.47
C ILE A 167 -13.22 -10.64 14.36
N PHE A 168 -13.10 -9.84 13.29
CA PHE A 168 -13.93 -10.05 12.12
C PHE A 168 -13.58 -11.36 11.43
N GLU A 169 -14.59 -12.17 11.15
CA GLU A 169 -14.44 -13.37 10.35
C GLU A 169 -14.42 -12.99 8.86
N LEU A 170 -13.24 -12.69 8.35
CA LEU A 170 -13.03 -12.35 6.94
C LEU A 170 -12.70 -13.61 6.13
N PRO A 171 -13.44 -13.92 5.05
CA PRO A 171 -13.12 -15.06 4.19
C PRO A 171 -11.72 -14.95 3.60
N LYS A 172 -10.91 -16.01 3.73
CA LYS A 172 -9.51 -16.04 3.24
C LYS A 172 -9.38 -15.66 1.77
N ALA A 173 -10.31 -16.10 0.93
CA ALA A 173 -10.34 -15.78 -0.51
C ALA A 173 -10.50 -14.28 -0.80
N ILE A 174 -11.13 -13.53 0.11
CA ILE A 174 -11.32 -12.08 -0.04
C ILE A 174 -10.08 -11.34 0.48
N ILE A 175 -9.46 -11.82 1.56
CA ILE A 175 -8.19 -11.28 2.06
C ILE A 175 -7.10 -11.42 1.00
N SER A 176 -7.04 -12.56 0.31
CA SER A 176 -6.04 -12.80 -0.74
C SER A 176 -6.14 -11.80 -1.90
N ASN A 177 -7.24 -11.08 -2.10
CA ASN A 177 -7.29 -10.01 -3.10
C ASN A 177 -6.26 -8.90 -2.81
N SER A 178 -5.91 -8.70 -1.54
CA SER A 178 -4.84 -7.76 -1.15
C SER A 178 -3.44 -8.23 -1.60
N ASP A 179 -3.26 -9.53 -1.82
CA ASP A 179 -2.01 -10.10 -2.33
C ASP A 179 -1.81 -9.84 -3.83
N PHE A 180 -2.87 -9.38 -4.52
CA PHE A 180 -2.89 -9.10 -5.95
C PHE A 180 -3.04 -7.60 -6.25
N LEU A 181 -2.68 -6.73 -5.30
CA LEU A 181 -2.60 -5.30 -5.55
C LEU A 181 -1.41 -4.97 -6.45
N ILE A 182 -1.52 -3.91 -7.25
CA ILE A 182 -0.37 -3.37 -8.01
C ILE A 182 0.78 -2.96 -7.07
N THR A 183 0.48 -2.59 -5.82
CA THR A 183 1.48 -2.33 -4.76
C THR A 183 2.22 -3.58 -4.28
N LYS A 184 1.93 -4.77 -4.82
CA LYS A 184 2.71 -6.00 -4.61
C LYS A 184 3.72 -6.26 -5.72
N LEU A 185 3.91 -5.30 -6.62
CA LEU A 185 4.92 -5.33 -7.69
C LEU A 185 6.17 -4.53 -7.30
N PRO A 186 7.35 -4.90 -7.81
CA PRO A 186 8.55 -4.07 -7.65
C PRO A 186 8.36 -2.69 -8.29
N MET A 187 8.91 -1.66 -7.64
CA MET A 187 8.86 -0.27 -8.11
C MET A 187 10.22 0.29 -8.50
N ILE A 188 11.32 -0.25 -7.97
CA ILE A 188 12.67 0.04 -8.43
C ILE A 188 12.95 -0.74 -9.70
N ASP A 189 13.60 -0.09 -10.67
CA ASP A 189 13.73 -0.60 -12.04
C ASP A 189 14.38 -1.99 -12.14
N ASN A 190 15.31 -2.31 -11.24
CA ASN A 190 15.98 -3.60 -11.20
C ASN A 190 16.60 -3.92 -9.81
N PRO A 191 16.86 -5.21 -9.50
CA PRO A 191 17.45 -5.61 -8.22
C PRO A 191 18.85 -5.06 -7.93
N ALA A 192 19.67 -4.77 -8.95
CA ALA A 192 21.01 -4.23 -8.76
C ALA A 192 20.95 -2.77 -8.27
N LEU A 193 20.07 -1.95 -8.86
CA LEU A 193 19.80 -0.60 -8.39
C LEU A 193 19.24 -0.60 -6.96
N LEU A 194 18.34 -1.53 -6.64
CA LEU A 194 17.82 -1.66 -5.28
C LEU A 194 18.96 -1.92 -4.26
N TRP A 195 19.90 -2.80 -4.60
CA TRP A 195 21.10 -3.02 -3.78
C TRP A 195 21.96 -1.76 -3.64
N GLU A 196 22.22 -1.03 -4.73
CA GLU A 196 23.04 0.18 -4.71
C GLU A 196 22.46 1.25 -3.78
N LEU A 197 21.14 1.47 -3.88
CA LEU A 197 20.41 2.41 -3.03
C LEU A 197 20.33 1.97 -1.56
N TYR A 198 20.13 0.66 -1.33
CA TYR A 198 20.10 0.07 0.01
C TYR A 198 21.47 0.18 0.70
N SER A 199 22.55 -0.15 -0.01
CA SER A 199 23.91 -0.19 0.51
C SER A 199 24.58 1.18 0.62
N GLY A 200 23.95 2.23 0.09
CA GLY A 200 24.51 3.59 0.08
C GLY A 200 25.66 3.76 -0.92
N ILE A 201 25.76 2.87 -1.92
CA ILE A 201 26.65 3.07 -3.08
C ILE A 201 26.13 4.24 -3.91
N SER A 202 24.81 4.34 -4.02
CA SER A 202 24.09 5.39 -4.70
C SER A 202 23.06 6.00 -3.76
N ASP A 203 22.83 7.30 -3.88
CA ASP A 203 21.74 8.00 -3.21
C ASP A 203 20.54 8.09 -4.16
N PRO A 204 19.29 8.05 -3.64
CA PRO A 204 18.12 8.27 -4.47
C PRO A 204 18.14 9.67 -5.10
N GLU A 205 17.82 9.74 -6.39
CA GLU A 205 17.81 10.96 -7.18
C GLU A 205 16.60 11.86 -6.85
N SER A 206 15.56 11.33 -6.21
CA SER A 206 14.34 12.05 -5.88
C SER A 206 13.60 11.44 -4.68
N SER A 207 12.66 12.20 -4.10
CA SER A 207 11.76 11.68 -3.06
C SER A 207 10.91 10.50 -3.54
N GLN A 208 10.57 10.48 -4.83
CA GLN A 208 9.80 9.42 -5.47
C GLN A 208 10.63 8.15 -5.62
N GLU A 209 11.95 8.25 -5.79
CA GLU A 209 12.85 7.09 -5.76
C GLU A 209 13.07 6.58 -4.35
N GLU A 210 13.27 7.47 -3.37
CA GLU A 210 13.34 7.09 -1.96
C GLU A 210 12.06 6.34 -1.50
N ASN A 211 10.89 6.77 -1.98
CA ASN A 211 9.64 6.08 -1.67
C ASN A 211 9.52 4.71 -2.33
N CYS A 212 9.98 4.55 -3.57
CA CYS A 212 10.03 3.25 -4.24
C CYS A 212 11.03 2.30 -3.58
N LEU A 213 12.18 2.82 -3.13
CA LEU A 213 13.13 2.07 -2.32
C LEU A 213 12.49 1.57 -1.03
N CYS A 214 11.88 2.47 -0.24
CA CYS A 214 11.22 2.11 1.01
C CYS A 214 10.07 1.12 0.80
N HIS A 215 9.32 1.29 -0.28
CA HIS A 215 8.28 0.37 -0.70
C HIS A 215 8.84 -1.05 -0.94
N ASP A 216 9.83 -1.20 -1.81
CA ASP A 216 10.37 -2.51 -2.19
C ASP A 216 11.06 -3.18 -1.01
N LEU A 217 11.81 -2.43 -0.20
CA LEU A 217 12.41 -2.97 1.04
C LEU A 217 11.34 -3.46 2.03
N ALA A 218 10.21 -2.76 2.14
CA ALA A 218 9.08 -3.22 2.96
C ALA A 218 8.42 -4.47 2.37
N LEU A 219 8.12 -4.45 1.06
CA LEU A 219 7.45 -5.54 0.35
C LEU A 219 8.23 -6.86 0.46
N TYR A 220 9.56 -6.80 0.34
CA TYR A 220 10.44 -7.97 0.39
C TYR A 220 11.05 -8.22 1.77
N ASN A 221 10.50 -7.62 2.83
CA ASN A 221 10.94 -7.81 4.22
C ASN A 221 12.46 -7.69 4.41
N ILE A 222 13.10 -6.77 3.68
CA ILE A 222 14.53 -6.54 3.84
C ILE A 222 14.75 -5.76 5.15
N SER A 223 15.58 -6.35 6.01
CA SER A 223 15.96 -5.77 7.30
C SER A 223 16.85 -4.55 7.11
N ALA A 224 16.88 -3.66 8.12
CA ALA A 224 17.82 -2.53 8.17
C ALA A 224 19.22 -2.95 8.67
N THR A 225 19.41 -4.21 9.04
CA THR A 225 20.72 -4.74 9.44
C THR A 225 21.64 -4.83 8.24
N ALA A 226 22.90 -4.41 8.39
CA ALA A 226 23.90 -4.54 7.34
C ALA A 226 23.96 -5.99 6.80
N LEU A 227 23.72 -6.14 5.50
CA LEU A 227 23.83 -7.39 4.77
C LEU A 227 24.98 -7.28 3.78
N THR A 228 25.69 -8.37 3.53
CA THR A 228 26.52 -8.48 2.32
C THR A 228 25.64 -8.49 1.07
N LYS A 229 26.22 -8.21 -0.09
CA LYS A 229 25.47 -8.22 -1.36
C LYS A 229 24.85 -9.59 -1.61
N GLU A 230 25.59 -10.65 -1.31
CA GLU A 230 25.17 -12.03 -1.48
C GLU A 230 23.97 -12.37 -0.58
N GLU A 231 24.02 -12.01 0.70
CA GLU A 231 22.91 -12.20 1.64
C GLU A 231 21.67 -11.39 1.24
N PHE A 232 21.87 -10.14 0.80
CA PHE A 232 20.79 -9.29 0.33
C PHE A 232 20.08 -9.91 -0.89
N ILE A 233 20.83 -10.31 -1.92
CA ILE A 233 20.25 -10.89 -3.13
C ILE A 233 19.59 -12.24 -2.82
N ALA A 234 20.16 -13.06 -1.94
CA ALA A 234 19.54 -14.31 -1.51
C ALA A 234 18.19 -14.08 -0.80
N SER A 235 18.14 -13.16 0.16
CA SER A 235 16.91 -12.79 0.87
C SER A 235 15.86 -12.20 -0.08
N LEU A 236 16.28 -11.27 -0.95
CA LEU A 236 15.43 -10.65 -1.96
C LEU A 236 14.84 -11.70 -2.90
N THR A 237 15.64 -12.66 -3.37
CA THR A 237 15.21 -13.73 -4.27
C THR A 237 14.12 -14.58 -3.64
N ILE A 238 14.33 -15.04 -2.40
CA ILE A 238 13.36 -15.87 -1.67
C ILE A 238 12.05 -15.10 -1.52
N ASN A 239 12.11 -13.90 -0.92
CA ASN A 239 10.92 -13.12 -0.60
C ASN A 239 10.16 -12.68 -1.86
N PHE A 240 10.86 -12.32 -2.94
CA PHE A 240 10.24 -11.99 -4.22
C PHE A 240 9.51 -13.17 -4.85
N LEU A 241 10.15 -14.34 -4.93
CA LEU A 241 9.56 -15.51 -5.59
C LEU A 241 8.41 -16.14 -4.78
N GLU A 242 8.40 -15.96 -3.46
CA GLU A 242 7.34 -16.45 -2.57
C GLU A 242 6.11 -15.53 -2.51
N LEU A 243 6.17 -14.30 -3.03
CA LEU A 243 5.00 -13.43 -3.12
C LEU A 243 3.87 -14.14 -3.89
N PRO A 244 2.63 -14.19 -3.36
CA PRO A 244 1.53 -14.91 -4.00
C PRO A 244 1.26 -14.48 -5.44
N PHE A 245 1.35 -13.17 -5.71
CA PHE A 245 1.25 -12.62 -7.06
C PHE A 245 2.32 -13.19 -7.99
N ILE A 246 3.59 -13.14 -7.57
CA ILE A 246 4.74 -13.59 -8.37
C ILE A 246 4.66 -15.09 -8.62
N ALA A 247 4.40 -15.89 -7.58
CA ALA A 247 4.23 -17.33 -7.71
C ALA A 247 3.10 -17.69 -8.69
N SER A 248 1.96 -16.99 -8.62
CA SER A 248 0.82 -17.20 -9.51
C SER A 248 1.15 -16.82 -10.96
N PHE A 249 1.86 -15.70 -11.16
CA PHE A 249 2.27 -15.27 -12.50
C PHE A 249 3.29 -16.23 -13.13
N LEU A 250 4.28 -16.70 -12.36
CA LEU A 250 5.26 -17.68 -12.83
C LEU A 250 4.59 -19.01 -13.19
N LYS A 251 3.61 -19.46 -12.41
CA LYS A 251 2.79 -20.64 -12.76
C LYS A 251 2.05 -20.44 -14.08
N GLN A 252 1.47 -19.25 -14.29
CA GLN A 252 0.81 -18.94 -15.56
C GLN A 252 1.76 -18.97 -16.75
N ILE A 253 3.03 -18.55 -16.58
CA ILE A 253 4.06 -18.67 -17.62
C ILE A 253 4.36 -20.15 -17.89
N ASP A 254 4.55 -20.96 -16.86
CA ASP A 254 4.84 -22.39 -16.97
C ASP A 254 3.73 -23.16 -17.73
N GLU A 255 2.48 -22.80 -17.49
CA GLU A 255 1.29 -23.42 -18.09
C GLU A 255 0.93 -22.84 -19.47
N SER A 256 1.58 -21.76 -19.90
CA SER A 256 1.22 -21.05 -21.13
C SER A 256 1.73 -21.68 -22.42
N SER A 257 2.64 -22.64 -22.34
CA SER A 257 3.21 -23.28 -23.52
C SER A 257 2.18 -24.20 -24.19
N TYR A 258 1.93 -24.01 -25.48
CA TYR A 258 1.02 -24.86 -26.24
C TYR A 258 1.52 -25.12 -27.67
N THR A 259 1.19 -26.30 -28.18
CA THR A 259 1.42 -26.66 -29.59
C THR A 259 0.23 -26.19 -30.41
N ASN A 260 0.46 -25.36 -31.41
CA ASN A 260 -0.59 -24.90 -32.31
C ASN A 260 -1.01 -26.01 -33.30
N ARG A 261 -2.08 -25.77 -34.08
CA ARG A 261 -2.60 -26.73 -35.06
C ARG A 261 -1.59 -27.11 -36.16
N ASN A 262 -0.55 -26.31 -36.35
CA ASN A 262 0.51 -26.53 -37.34
C ASN A 262 1.73 -27.27 -36.76
N GLY A 263 1.68 -27.66 -35.48
CA GLY A 263 2.78 -28.34 -34.80
C GLY A 263 3.86 -27.41 -34.25
N GLU A 264 3.68 -26.08 -34.33
CA GLU A 264 4.63 -25.12 -33.75
C GLU A 264 4.37 -24.98 -32.25
N ILE A 265 5.42 -25.11 -31.46
CA ILE A 265 5.38 -24.88 -30.02
C ILE A 265 5.49 -23.37 -29.79
N ARG A 266 4.48 -22.78 -29.16
CA ARG A 266 4.59 -21.45 -28.57
C ARG A 266 5.00 -21.60 -27.13
N GLU A 267 6.18 -21.08 -26.80
CA GLU A 267 6.73 -21.07 -25.45
C GLU A 267 6.43 -19.74 -24.78
N GLY A 268 5.84 -19.78 -23.58
CA GLY A 268 5.66 -18.62 -22.74
C GLY A 268 4.54 -17.65 -23.14
N LEU A 269 4.59 -16.45 -22.57
CA LEU A 269 3.57 -15.41 -22.71
C LEU A 269 4.10 -14.21 -23.49
N SER A 270 3.37 -13.83 -24.54
CA SER A 270 3.58 -12.54 -25.22
C SER A 270 3.24 -11.37 -24.29
N PHE A 271 3.86 -10.21 -24.51
CA PHE A 271 3.59 -8.99 -23.76
C PHE A 271 2.10 -8.63 -23.70
N GLY A 272 1.37 -8.79 -24.80
CA GLY A 272 -0.08 -8.56 -24.84
C GLY A 272 -0.88 -9.53 -23.96
N ALA A 273 -0.45 -10.80 -23.89
CA ALA A 273 -1.05 -11.80 -23.01
C ALA A 273 -0.75 -11.50 -21.53
N VAL A 274 0.47 -11.05 -21.22
CA VAL A 274 0.83 -10.60 -19.87
C VAL A 274 0.00 -9.39 -19.46
N ARG A 275 -0.13 -8.36 -20.31
CA ARG A 275 -1.00 -7.20 -20.02
C ARG A 275 -2.43 -7.60 -19.70
N ARG A 276 -3.00 -8.54 -20.45
CA ARG A 276 -4.35 -9.06 -20.20
C ARG A 276 -4.42 -9.77 -18.86
N TRP A 277 -3.48 -10.68 -18.58
CA TRP A 277 -3.45 -11.39 -17.30
C TRP A 277 -3.35 -10.41 -16.13
N PHE A 278 -2.50 -9.39 -16.21
CA PHE A 278 -2.40 -8.34 -15.20
C PHE A 278 -3.73 -7.60 -15.03
N SER A 279 -4.37 -7.16 -16.11
CA SER A 279 -5.66 -6.46 -16.02
C SER A 279 -6.79 -7.31 -15.41
N GLU A 280 -6.73 -8.63 -15.56
CA GLU A 280 -7.73 -9.57 -15.04
C GLU A 280 -7.44 -10.01 -13.60
N ASN A 281 -6.18 -9.92 -13.15
CA ASN A 281 -5.72 -10.48 -11.89
C ASN A 281 -5.10 -9.43 -10.95
N THR A 282 -5.14 -8.13 -11.26
CA THR A 282 -4.66 -7.07 -10.36
C THR A 282 -5.78 -6.17 -9.88
N THR A 283 -5.68 -5.74 -8.62
CA THR A 283 -6.53 -4.69 -8.05
C THR A 283 -5.72 -3.40 -7.93
N THR A 284 -6.36 -2.25 -8.16
CA THR A 284 -5.72 -0.94 -8.02
C THR A 284 -5.87 -0.41 -6.59
N ALA A 285 -4.77 0.02 -6.00
CA ALA A 285 -4.69 0.92 -4.86
C ALA A 285 -3.70 2.04 -5.25
N PRO A 286 -3.82 3.26 -4.71
CA PRO A 286 -2.86 4.31 -4.93
C PRO A 286 -1.51 3.80 -4.45
N ALA A 287 -0.50 4.27 -5.12
CA ALA A 287 0.81 3.72 -4.96
C ALA A 287 1.82 4.84 -5.23
N PRO A 288 3.05 4.74 -4.71
CA PRO A 288 4.03 5.82 -4.71
C PRO A 288 4.32 6.47 -6.07
N ARG A 289 3.96 5.81 -7.19
CA ARG A 289 3.98 6.36 -8.54
C ARG A 289 2.67 6.01 -9.29
N PRO A 290 2.20 6.83 -10.23
CA PRO A 290 1.14 6.43 -11.15
C PRO A 290 1.58 5.19 -11.93
N PHE A 291 0.87 4.08 -11.75
CA PHE A 291 1.23 2.81 -12.37
C PHE A 291 0.68 2.68 -13.78
N GLU A 292 1.56 2.73 -14.77
CA GLU A 292 1.25 2.23 -16.10
C GLU A 292 1.60 0.74 -16.17
N LEU A 293 0.61 -0.12 -16.45
CA LEU A 293 0.79 -1.57 -16.54
C LEU A 293 1.98 -1.97 -17.44
N THR A 294 2.27 -1.18 -18.48
CA THR A 294 3.45 -1.39 -19.34
C THR A 294 4.76 -1.31 -18.57
N ILE A 295 4.96 -0.23 -17.81
CA ILE A 295 6.19 0.02 -17.04
C ILE A 295 6.35 -1.07 -15.98
N ASN A 296 5.26 -1.42 -15.28
CA ASN A 296 5.26 -2.51 -14.29
C ASN A 296 5.74 -3.84 -14.85
N ILE A 297 5.21 -4.22 -16.00
CA ILE A 297 5.58 -5.49 -16.63
C ILE A 297 7.05 -5.45 -17.03
N GLN A 298 7.55 -4.31 -17.51
CA GLN A 298 8.96 -4.16 -17.88
C GLN A 298 9.89 -4.25 -16.66
N ILE A 299 9.57 -3.58 -15.55
CA ILE A 299 10.31 -3.71 -14.30
C ILE A 299 10.29 -5.17 -13.84
N LEU A 300 9.11 -5.77 -13.77
CA LEU A 300 8.94 -7.15 -13.33
C LEU A 300 9.74 -8.14 -14.19
N TYR A 301 9.78 -7.95 -15.50
CA TYR A 301 10.59 -8.74 -16.42
C TYR A 301 12.07 -8.72 -16.04
N THR A 302 12.61 -7.52 -15.78
CA THR A 302 14.01 -7.36 -15.33
C THR A 302 14.26 -8.08 -14.01
N TRP A 303 13.33 -7.99 -13.08
CA TRP A 303 13.41 -8.66 -11.78
C TRP A 303 13.36 -10.18 -11.89
N ILE A 304 12.44 -10.73 -12.67
CA ILE A 304 12.31 -12.18 -12.90
C ILE A 304 13.57 -12.71 -13.58
N ASP A 305 14.07 -12.05 -14.63
CA ASP A 305 15.27 -12.48 -15.35
C ASP A 305 16.48 -12.53 -14.42
N PHE A 306 16.67 -11.49 -13.60
CA PHE A 306 17.77 -11.39 -12.65
C PHE A 306 17.69 -12.41 -11.51
N LEU A 307 16.55 -12.50 -10.81
CA LEU A 307 16.42 -13.29 -9.58
C LEU A 307 16.13 -14.77 -9.84
N SER A 308 15.62 -15.13 -11.02
CA SER A 308 15.30 -16.53 -11.33
C SER A 308 16.51 -17.40 -11.67
N SER A 309 17.72 -16.84 -11.66
CA SER A 309 18.97 -17.57 -11.95
C SER A 309 18.91 -18.31 -13.30
N GLY A 310 18.32 -17.67 -14.31
CA GLY A 310 18.18 -18.24 -15.66
C GLY A 310 17.06 -19.27 -15.82
N LYS A 311 16.17 -19.46 -14.84
CA LYS A 311 14.98 -20.30 -15.01
C LYS A 311 13.93 -19.66 -15.94
N TYR A 312 13.86 -18.35 -15.97
CA TYR A 312 13.01 -17.60 -16.89
C TYR A 312 13.88 -16.65 -17.72
N SER A 313 13.41 -16.32 -18.92
CA SER A 313 14.04 -15.29 -19.76
C SER A 313 13.00 -14.50 -20.54
N VAL A 314 13.38 -13.27 -20.91
CA VAL A 314 12.59 -12.41 -21.79
C VAL A 314 13.31 -12.28 -23.13
N THR A 315 12.60 -12.59 -24.21
CA THR A 315 13.12 -12.55 -25.58
C THR A 315 12.29 -11.63 -26.46
N VAL A 316 12.89 -11.14 -27.55
CA VAL A 316 12.19 -10.35 -28.59
C VAL A 316 12.30 -11.13 -29.91
N PRO A 317 11.33 -12.00 -30.23
CA PRO A 317 11.39 -12.81 -31.45
C PRO A 317 11.18 -11.93 -32.70
N GLY A 318 12.22 -11.77 -33.51
CA GLY A 318 12.16 -11.05 -34.79
C GLY A 318 11.82 -9.56 -34.63
N ARG A 319 10.70 -9.10 -35.23
CA ARG A 319 10.17 -7.72 -35.11
C ARG A 319 8.95 -7.64 -34.16
N HIS A 320 8.72 -8.64 -33.31
CA HIS A 320 7.53 -8.73 -32.49
C HIS A 320 7.74 -8.17 -31.06
N SER A 321 6.65 -8.12 -30.29
CA SER A 321 6.66 -7.74 -28.87
C SER A 321 7.45 -8.74 -28.00
N GLN A 322 7.92 -8.30 -26.84
CA GLN A 322 8.58 -9.14 -25.83
C GLN A 322 7.76 -10.40 -25.49
N VAL A 323 8.46 -11.50 -25.22
CA VAL A 323 7.90 -12.79 -24.77
C VAL A 323 8.70 -13.25 -23.55
N ILE A 324 8.02 -13.49 -22.43
CA ILE A 324 8.60 -14.11 -21.24
C ILE A 324 8.32 -15.62 -21.27
N LYS A 325 9.34 -16.43 -21.01
CA LYS A 325 9.22 -17.90 -21.03
C LYS A 325 10.08 -18.57 -19.96
N ARG A 326 9.74 -19.82 -19.64
CA ARG A 326 10.58 -20.72 -18.86
C ARG A 326 11.68 -21.30 -19.76
N ASN A 327 12.90 -21.36 -19.26
CA ASN A 327 14.01 -22.03 -19.92
C ASN A 327 14.01 -23.53 -19.56
N HIS A 328 14.36 -24.37 -20.52
CA HIS A 328 14.39 -25.83 -20.40
C HIS A 328 15.83 -26.36 -20.31
#